data_AF-C4FJQ9-F1
#
_entry.id   AF-C4FJQ9-F1
#
_cell.length_a   1.000
_cell.length_b   1.000
_cell.length_c   1.000
_cell.angle_alpha   90.00
_cell.angle_beta   90.00
_cell.angle_gamma   90.00
#
_symmetry.space_group_name_H-M   'P 1'
#
loop_
_entity.id
_entity.type
_entity.pdbx_description
1 polymer ?
#
loop_
_entity_poly.entity_id
_entity_poly.type
_entity_poly.pdbx_seq_one_letter_code
_entity_poly.pdbx_strand_id
1 'polypeptide(L)'
;MIFDNIFSGKSYQLAVTAGLIAKEKEILDNVAFTGGVSSNGFIIPVNHIEEKKEITEKAKKVLITPEDIENVEELNFWLNPEHLPVIFIHINKPELALQSLKQMEDAIKKDERFKYFKLENLRKFYRLEDQDMYLITPSVDFSNREELIRILNEFREKVSKLLTLEGVIKDHNKVVLNVSAGISTLALYFGVILGNRQASIIYHYQKEYHKVIDLTDNPRKIKEKKSEFEKISVNKNIQDPLMVIIYLASHNPIEKGLELKEKLGAKGELIIQSKEHQGNLEIGDWSSIVSEIYTAIDDNKQKENYMVFSAPVAIMLALGMALGYFLPIKVFHYNRDEYIEVPIKLNEEILRSPF
;
A
#
# COMPACT_ATOMS: atom_id res chain seq x y z
N MET A 1 -15.03 34.24 34.02
CA MET A 1 -13.70 34.73 33.59
C MET A 1 -12.90 33.49 33.28
N ILE A 2 -12.33 33.33 32.08
CA ILE A 2 -11.63 32.08 31.68
C ILE A 2 -10.16 32.08 32.18
N PHE A 3 -9.61 33.26 32.49
CA PHE A 3 -8.27 33.40 33.06
C PHE A 3 -8.32 34.27 34.31
N ASP A 4 -7.69 33.78 35.38
CA ASP A 4 -7.57 34.51 36.64
C ASP A 4 -6.34 35.45 36.64
N ASN A 5 -5.46 35.33 35.63
CA ASN A 5 -4.23 36.11 35.43
C ASN A 5 -3.86 36.26 33.93
N ILE A 6 -2.90 37.15 33.61
CA ILE A 6 -2.35 37.28 32.25
C ILE A 6 -1.65 35.97 31.85
N PHE A 7 -2.10 35.37 30.75
CA PHE A 7 -1.44 34.23 30.14
C PHE A 7 -0.14 34.67 29.45
N SER A 8 1.01 34.12 29.86
CA SER A 8 2.35 34.59 29.44
C SER A 8 3.29 33.44 29.04
N GLY A 9 4.48 33.78 28.53
CA GLY A 9 5.49 32.81 28.09
C GLY A 9 5.41 32.49 26.59
N LYS A 10 6.09 31.42 26.16
CA LYS A 10 6.17 31.01 24.74
C LYS A 10 5.40 29.74 24.42
N SER A 11 4.96 28.98 25.43
CA SER A 11 4.37 27.63 25.29
C SER A 11 3.13 27.55 24.40
N TYR A 12 2.41 28.66 24.17
CA TYR A 12 1.20 28.70 23.36
C TYR A 12 1.44 29.02 21.88
N GLN A 13 2.65 29.47 21.52
CA GLN A 13 2.93 29.97 20.18
C GLN A 13 2.73 28.87 19.13
N LEU A 14 3.11 27.62 19.43
CA LEU A 14 2.86 26.49 18.55
C LEU A 14 1.36 26.24 18.32
N ALA A 15 0.54 26.32 19.38
CA ALA A 15 -0.91 26.13 19.28
C ALA A 15 -1.57 27.22 18.42
N VAL A 16 -1.15 28.48 18.61
CA VAL A 16 -1.62 29.60 17.78
C VAL A 16 -1.22 29.40 16.32
N THR A 17 0.03 28.98 16.09
CA THR A 17 0.54 28.72 14.73
C THR A 17 -0.24 27.60 14.05
N ALA A 18 -0.43 26.47 14.72
CA ALA A 18 -1.24 25.34 14.22
C ALA A 18 -2.68 25.79 13.90
N GLY A 19 -3.31 26.55 14.80
CA GLY A 19 -4.65 27.08 14.59
C GLY A 19 -4.77 28.01 13.39
N LEU A 20 -3.72 28.79 13.09
CA LEU A 20 -3.67 29.69 11.94
C LEU A 20 -3.46 28.95 10.61
N ILE A 21 -2.59 27.94 10.57
CA ILE A 21 -2.21 27.29 9.31
C ILE A 21 -3.10 26.11 8.93
N ALA A 22 -3.73 25.43 9.89
CA ALA A 22 -4.55 24.24 9.61
C ALA A 22 -5.75 24.61 8.72
N LYS A 23 -5.84 23.97 7.55
CA LYS A 23 -6.97 24.05 6.62
C LYS A 23 -8.14 23.18 7.10
N GLU A 24 -7.83 21.99 7.59
CA GLU A 24 -8.80 21.04 8.17
C GLU A 24 -8.79 21.18 9.70
N LYS A 25 -9.88 21.69 10.27
CA LYS A 25 -9.94 22.01 11.71
C LYS A 25 -10.18 20.78 12.57
N GLU A 26 -10.78 19.74 12.00
CA GLU A 26 -11.06 18.46 12.64
C GLU A 26 -9.79 17.77 13.16
N ILE A 27 -8.64 17.95 12.48
CA ILE A 27 -7.33 17.46 12.97
C ILE A 27 -7.05 18.02 14.37
N LEU A 28 -7.37 19.30 14.61
CA LEU A 28 -7.08 20.01 15.87
C LEU A 28 -7.96 19.56 17.05
N ASP A 29 -9.05 18.84 16.79
CA ASP A 29 -9.92 18.32 17.84
C ASP A 29 -9.21 17.21 18.64
N ASN A 30 -8.31 16.48 17.99
CA ASN A 30 -7.62 15.32 18.55
C ASN A 30 -6.28 15.65 19.21
N VAL A 31 -5.72 16.83 18.90
CA VAL A 31 -4.39 17.23 19.36
C VAL A 31 -4.41 18.52 20.18
N ALA A 32 -3.40 18.66 21.03
CA ALA A 32 -3.04 19.89 21.69
C ALA A 32 -1.56 20.17 21.38
N PHE A 33 -1.13 21.42 21.52
CA PHE A 33 0.22 21.82 21.14
C PHE A 33 0.90 22.57 22.28
N THR A 34 2.20 22.32 22.45
CA THR A 34 3.04 23.18 23.27
C THR A 34 4.40 23.39 22.63
N GLY A 35 4.87 24.64 22.65
CA GLY A 35 6.16 24.99 22.06
C GLY A 35 6.25 26.48 21.78
N GLY A 36 7.46 27.02 21.85
CA GLY A 36 7.77 28.34 21.30
C GLY A 36 7.95 28.27 19.79
N VAL A 37 7.77 29.39 19.09
CA VAL A 37 8.06 29.50 17.66
C VAL A 37 9.04 30.64 17.47
N SER A 38 10.21 30.33 16.92
CA SER A 38 11.24 31.33 16.61
C SER A 38 10.85 32.16 15.37
N SER A 39 11.54 33.28 15.15
CA SER A 39 11.31 34.14 13.98
C SER A 39 11.65 33.47 12.65
N ASN A 40 12.55 32.47 12.67
CA ASN A 40 12.88 31.63 11.51
C ASN A 40 12.06 30.34 11.44
N GLY A 41 11.02 30.19 12.27
CA GLY A 41 10.06 29.10 12.15
C GLY A 41 10.46 27.77 12.80
N PHE A 42 11.50 27.73 13.64
CA PHE A 42 11.82 26.55 14.44
C PHE A 42 10.93 26.45 15.67
N ILE A 43 10.62 25.22 16.07
CA ILE A 43 9.87 24.94 17.28
C ILE A 43 10.84 24.84 18.45
N ILE A 44 10.60 25.63 19.49
CA ILE A 44 11.51 25.78 20.64
C ILE A 44 10.99 24.96 21.83
N PRO A 45 11.86 24.18 22.52
CA PRO A 45 11.56 23.52 23.78
C PRO A 45 10.92 24.44 24.83
N VAL A 46 10.01 23.88 25.60
CA VAL A 46 9.33 24.57 26.71
C VAL A 46 9.21 23.67 27.92
N ASN A 47 9.05 24.28 29.10
CA ASN A 47 9.03 23.55 30.37
C ASN A 47 7.67 22.87 30.63
N HIS A 48 7.65 22.04 31.69
CA HIS A 48 6.45 21.37 32.23
C HIS A 48 5.73 20.47 31.21
N ILE A 49 6.49 19.73 30.39
CA ILE A 49 5.91 18.84 29.38
C ILE A 49 5.06 17.73 30.02
N GLU A 50 5.54 17.11 31.10
CA GLU A 50 4.81 16.02 31.77
C GLU A 50 3.48 16.50 32.38
N GLU A 51 3.46 17.64 33.07
CA GLU A 51 2.22 18.24 33.58
C GLU A 51 1.21 18.53 32.45
N LYS A 52 1.71 19.03 31.30
CA LYS A 52 0.87 19.28 30.12
C LYS A 52 0.34 17.99 29.52
N LYS A 53 1.14 16.92 29.46
CA LYS A 53 0.72 15.59 28.98
C LYS A 53 -0.44 15.07 29.84
N GLU A 54 -0.31 15.11 31.16
CA GLU A 54 -1.38 14.68 32.08
C GLU A 54 -2.69 15.45 31.85
N ILE A 55 -2.61 16.76 31.63
CA ILE A 55 -3.79 17.60 31.35
C ILE A 55 -4.42 17.21 30.01
N THR A 56 -3.61 17.01 28.97
CA THR A 56 -4.12 16.65 27.64
C THR A 56 -4.72 15.25 27.59
N GLU A 57 -4.13 14.29 28.32
CA GLU A 57 -4.67 12.93 28.44
C GLU A 57 -6.05 12.93 29.11
N LYS A 58 -6.22 13.71 30.20
CA LYS A 58 -7.54 13.91 30.84
C LYS A 58 -8.56 14.51 29.88
N ALA A 59 -8.12 15.34 28.94
CA ALA A 59 -8.94 15.92 27.88
C ALA A 59 -9.10 15.00 26.65
N LYS A 60 -8.55 13.78 26.67
CA LYS A 60 -8.53 12.83 25.54
C LYS A 60 -7.88 13.38 24.28
N LYS A 61 -6.87 14.23 24.45
CA LYS A 61 -6.06 14.81 23.38
C LYS A 61 -4.63 14.31 23.46
N VAL A 62 -3.96 14.24 22.31
CA VAL A 62 -2.52 13.96 22.23
C VAL A 62 -1.75 15.28 22.25
N LEU A 63 -0.76 15.41 23.13
CA LEU A 63 0.11 16.59 23.15
C LEU A 63 1.22 16.46 22.09
N ILE A 64 1.24 17.41 21.16
CA ILE A 64 2.34 17.65 20.22
C ILE A 64 3.34 18.60 20.85
N THR A 65 4.60 18.20 20.82
CA THR A 65 5.71 18.87 21.50
C THR A 65 6.83 19.22 20.51
N PRO A 66 7.86 19.98 20.95
CA PRO A 66 9.03 20.27 20.13
C PRO A 66 9.90 19.05 19.78
N GLU A 67 9.67 17.88 20.41
CA GLU A 67 10.31 16.62 20.04
C GLU A 67 9.63 15.97 18.81
N ASP A 68 8.37 16.33 18.54
CA ASP A 68 7.55 15.72 17.49
C ASP A 68 7.69 16.44 16.16
N ILE A 69 7.89 17.76 16.24
CA ILE A 69 7.90 18.70 15.11
C ILE A 69 9.02 19.71 15.30
N GLU A 70 9.93 19.80 14.33
CA GLU A 70 11.14 20.63 14.40
C GLU A 70 10.89 22.07 13.94
N ASN A 71 9.99 22.26 12.97
CA ASN A 71 9.73 23.55 12.36
C ASN A 71 8.30 23.66 11.79
N VAL A 72 7.93 24.87 11.37
CA VAL A 72 6.59 25.17 10.83
C VAL A 72 6.32 24.47 9.49
N GLU A 73 7.36 24.16 8.69
CA GLU A 73 7.20 23.41 7.43
C GLU A 73 6.75 21.97 7.71
N GLU A 74 7.39 21.31 8.69
CA GLU A 74 6.97 20.00 9.19
C GLU A 74 5.58 20.05 9.81
N LEU A 75 5.25 21.06 10.60
CA LEU A 75 3.90 21.23 11.13
C LEU A 75 2.85 21.34 10.00
N ASN A 76 3.19 22.10 8.95
CA ASN A 76 2.32 22.25 7.79
C ASN A 76 2.13 20.93 7.03
N PHE A 77 3.16 20.10 6.91
CA PHE A 77 3.06 18.75 6.32
C PHE A 77 1.99 17.89 7.02
N TRP A 78 1.97 17.91 8.36
CA TRP A 78 1.01 17.12 9.15
C TRP A 78 -0.39 17.74 9.22
N LEU A 79 -0.52 19.06 9.16
CA LEU A 79 -1.83 19.72 9.27
C LEU A 79 -2.52 19.92 7.91
N ASN A 80 -1.76 19.95 6.83
CA ASN A 80 -2.24 20.29 5.49
C ASN A 80 -1.66 19.38 4.41
N PRO A 81 -1.76 18.05 4.54
CA PRO A 81 -1.16 17.16 3.56
C PRO A 81 -1.85 17.30 2.21
N GLU A 82 -1.06 17.46 1.15
CA GLU A 82 -1.51 17.19 -0.23
C GLU A 82 -1.37 15.71 -0.56
N HIS A 83 -0.33 15.07 0.00
CA HIS A 83 -0.02 13.65 -0.14
C HIS A 83 0.47 13.14 1.23
N LEU A 84 -0.42 12.70 2.11
CA LEU A 84 -0.08 12.09 3.38
C LEU A 84 0.29 10.62 3.16
N PRO A 85 1.55 10.22 3.39
CA PRO A 85 1.92 8.82 3.34
C PRO A 85 1.33 8.05 4.53
N VAL A 86 0.64 6.96 4.24
CA VAL A 86 0.24 5.93 5.21
C VAL A 86 0.86 4.59 4.79
N ILE A 87 1.11 3.70 5.75
CA ILE A 87 1.78 2.43 5.50
C ILE A 87 0.78 1.27 5.58
N PHE A 88 0.87 0.34 4.64
CA PHE A 88 0.28 -0.99 4.75
C PHE A 88 1.30 -2.07 4.41
N ILE A 89 1.58 -2.98 5.35
CA ILE A 89 2.49 -4.11 5.13
C ILE A 89 1.75 -5.42 5.37
N HIS A 90 1.69 -6.26 4.35
CA HIS A 90 1.33 -7.67 4.53
C HIS A 90 2.58 -8.50 4.77
N ILE A 91 2.60 -9.24 5.89
CA ILE A 91 3.77 -9.98 6.37
C ILE A 91 3.39 -11.38 6.85
N ASN A 92 4.26 -12.36 6.64
CA ASN A 92 4.08 -13.75 7.09
C ASN A 92 4.91 -14.10 8.33
N LYS A 93 5.67 -13.15 8.86
CA LYS A 93 6.52 -13.29 10.04
C LYS A 93 6.13 -12.24 11.07
N PRO A 94 5.27 -12.58 12.05
CA PRO A 94 4.76 -11.63 13.03
C PRO A 94 5.86 -10.81 13.73
N GLU A 95 6.97 -11.48 14.06
CA GLU A 95 8.11 -10.90 14.76
C GLU A 95 8.83 -9.78 13.98
N LEU A 96 8.63 -9.71 12.66
CA LEU A 96 9.24 -8.71 11.80
C LEU A 96 8.33 -7.50 11.55
N ALA A 97 7.08 -7.49 12.02
CA ALA A 97 6.10 -6.45 11.66
C ALA A 97 6.56 -5.04 12.07
N LEU A 98 6.96 -4.84 13.34
CA LEU A 98 7.41 -3.54 13.84
C LEU A 98 8.72 -3.08 13.18
N GLN A 99 9.64 -4.01 12.93
CA GLN A 99 10.89 -3.70 12.21
C GLN A 99 10.58 -3.27 10.77
N SER A 100 9.62 -3.92 10.13
CA SER A 100 9.21 -3.63 8.76
C SER A 100 8.58 -2.24 8.65
N LEU A 101 7.76 -1.82 9.62
CA LEU A 101 7.22 -0.46 9.68
C LEU A 101 8.34 0.60 9.75
N LYS A 102 9.36 0.38 10.59
CA LYS A 102 10.51 1.29 10.71
C LYS A 102 11.33 1.37 9.42
N GLN A 103 11.61 0.22 8.81
CA GLN A 103 12.32 0.19 7.52
C GLN A 103 11.51 0.84 6.38
N MET A 104 10.18 0.74 6.43
CA MET A 104 9.31 1.42 5.48
C MET A 104 9.31 2.93 5.70
N GLU A 105 9.29 3.39 6.96
CA GLU A 105 9.47 4.81 7.30
C GLU A 105 10.78 5.36 6.70
N ASP A 106 11.89 4.65 6.89
CA ASP A 106 13.19 5.02 6.34
C ASP A 106 13.15 5.10 4.81
N ALA A 107 12.46 4.18 4.15
CA ALA A 107 12.31 4.17 2.69
C ALA A 107 11.40 5.28 2.16
N ILE A 108 10.33 5.64 2.89
CA ILE A 108 9.44 6.76 2.55
C ILE A 108 10.21 8.09 2.64
N LYS A 109 11.03 8.28 3.68
CA LYS A 109 11.80 9.52 3.91
C LYS A 109 12.89 9.77 2.86
N LYS A 110 13.29 8.76 2.09
CA LYS A 110 14.18 8.94 0.93
C LYS A 110 13.50 9.72 -0.22
N ASP A 111 12.17 9.82 -0.22
CA ASP A 111 11.42 10.66 -1.15
C ASP A 111 11.28 12.07 -0.55
N GLU A 112 11.80 13.09 -1.22
CA GLU A 112 11.78 14.48 -0.74
C GLU A 112 10.37 14.99 -0.42
N ARG A 113 9.34 14.46 -1.08
CA ARG A 113 7.93 14.79 -0.80
C ARG A 113 7.52 14.41 0.63
N PHE A 114 8.19 13.42 1.20
CA PHE A 114 7.87 12.81 2.49
C PHE A 114 9.04 12.89 3.49
N LYS A 115 10.00 13.81 3.29
CA LYS A 115 11.16 13.98 4.18
C LYS A 115 10.80 14.17 5.66
N TYR A 116 9.62 14.72 5.95
CA TYR A 116 9.07 14.96 7.29
C TYR A 116 8.25 13.81 7.86
N PHE A 117 8.10 12.72 7.11
CA PHE A 117 7.32 11.58 7.57
C PHE A 117 7.95 10.93 8.81
N LYS A 118 7.11 10.64 9.80
CA LYS A 118 7.46 9.97 11.05
C LYS A 118 6.31 9.03 11.40
N LEU A 119 6.59 7.75 11.62
CA LEU A 119 5.55 6.77 11.97
C LEU A 119 4.80 7.18 13.24
N GLU A 120 5.53 7.69 14.23
CA GLU A 120 4.98 8.16 15.50
C GLU A 120 3.94 9.29 15.31
N ASN A 121 4.13 10.15 14.30
CA ASN A 121 3.21 11.25 14.07
C ASN A 121 1.89 10.80 13.41
N LEU A 122 1.85 9.63 12.75
CA LEU A 122 0.56 9.03 12.36
C LEU A 122 -0.28 8.67 13.60
N ARG A 123 0.35 8.15 14.66
CA ARG A 123 -0.34 7.87 15.94
C ARG A 123 -0.83 9.18 16.57
N LYS A 124 0.04 10.18 16.62
CA LYS A 124 -0.25 11.43 17.34
C LYS A 124 -1.30 12.31 16.65
N PHE A 125 -1.17 12.50 15.33
CA PHE A 125 -2.08 13.37 14.58
C PHE A 125 -3.36 12.64 14.14
N TYR A 126 -3.27 11.35 13.81
CA TYR A 126 -4.35 10.61 13.14
C TYR A 126 -4.83 9.36 13.88
N ARG A 127 -4.31 9.08 15.09
CA ARG A 127 -4.72 7.94 15.94
C ARG A 127 -4.60 6.57 15.25
N LEU A 128 -3.67 6.46 14.30
CA LEU A 128 -3.35 5.17 13.70
C LEU A 128 -2.43 4.39 14.62
N GLU A 129 -2.88 3.22 15.05
CA GLU A 129 -2.05 2.27 15.80
C GLU A 129 -1.21 1.42 14.85
N ASP A 130 -0.10 0.85 15.33
CA ASP A 130 0.78 0.01 14.49
C ASP A 130 0.03 -1.14 13.83
N GLN A 131 -0.88 -1.77 14.57
CA GLN A 131 -1.70 -2.88 14.11
C GLN A 131 -2.63 -2.50 12.95
N ASP A 132 -2.94 -1.21 12.75
CA ASP A 132 -3.74 -0.76 11.61
C ASP A 132 -2.93 -0.79 10.30
N MET A 133 -1.61 -0.71 10.40
CA MET A 133 -0.67 -0.57 9.27
C MET A 133 -0.08 -1.89 8.79
N TYR A 134 -0.46 -3.02 9.38
CA TYR A 134 -0.05 -4.32 8.88
C TYR A 134 -1.13 -5.40 8.97
N LEU A 135 -0.97 -6.41 8.14
CA LEU A 135 -1.73 -7.65 8.13
C LEU A 135 -0.77 -8.82 8.24
N ILE A 136 -0.98 -9.67 9.26
CA ILE A 136 -0.11 -10.81 9.54
C ILE A 136 -0.82 -12.10 9.10
N THR A 137 -0.23 -12.84 8.17
CA THR A 137 -0.71 -14.18 7.77
C THR A 137 0.44 -15.18 7.80
N PRO A 138 0.72 -15.84 8.94
CA PRO A 138 1.88 -16.72 9.08
C PRO A 138 1.81 -17.94 8.16
N SER A 139 0.60 -18.44 7.96
CA SER A 139 0.24 -19.48 7.01
C SER A 139 -1.08 -19.09 6.36
N VAL A 140 -1.30 -19.56 5.13
CA VAL A 140 -2.55 -19.37 4.40
C VAL A 140 -2.90 -20.69 3.74
N ASP A 141 -4.08 -21.24 4.02
CA ASP A 141 -4.63 -22.34 3.23
C ASP A 141 -5.36 -21.77 2.01
N PHE A 142 -4.68 -21.79 0.86
CA PHE A 142 -5.26 -21.32 -0.40
C PHE A 142 -6.39 -22.20 -0.95
N SER A 143 -6.65 -23.36 -0.36
CA SER A 143 -7.84 -24.17 -0.68
C SER A 143 -9.05 -23.82 0.20
N ASN A 144 -8.85 -23.08 1.28
CA ASN A 144 -9.89 -22.70 2.22
C ASN A 144 -10.51 -21.34 1.85
N ARG A 145 -11.70 -21.38 1.24
CA ARG A 145 -12.43 -20.17 0.82
C ARG A 145 -12.77 -19.25 1.99
N GLU A 146 -13.18 -19.78 3.14
CA GLU A 146 -13.60 -18.96 4.29
C GLU A 146 -12.42 -18.21 4.90
N GLU A 147 -11.27 -18.88 5.03
CA GLU A 147 -10.03 -18.24 5.49
C GLU A 147 -9.60 -17.10 4.57
N LEU A 148 -9.64 -17.33 3.25
CA LEU A 148 -9.30 -16.31 2.26
C LEU A 148 -10.25 -15.11 2.34
N ILE A 149 -11.57 -15.34 2.43
CA ILE A 149 -12.55 -14.26 2.58
C ILE A 149 -12.27 -13.43 3.83
N ARG A 150 -11.94 -14.07 4.96
CA ARG A 150 -11.57 -13.38 6.20
C ARG A 150 -10.34 -12.49 6.01
N ILE A 151 -9.28 -13.01 5.38
CA ILE A 151 -8.04 -12.25 5.10
C ILE A 151 -8.35 -11.04 4.20
N LEU A 152 -9.15 -11.22 3.15
CA LEU A 152 -9.51 -10.16 2.21
C LEU A 152 -10.40 -9.08 2.86
N ASN A 153 -11.30 -9.46 3.76
CA ASN A 153 -12.11 -8.52 4.53
C ASN A 153 -11.25 -7.74 5.52
N GLU A 154 -10.34 -8.39 6.25
CA GLU A 154 -9.43 -7.71 7.16
C GLU A 154 -8.52 -6.71 6.41
N PHE A 155 -8.01 -7.10 5.23
CA PHE A 155 -7.30 -6.20 4.33
C PHE A 155 -8.15 -4.97 3.98
N ARG A 156 -9.39 -5.18 3.53
CA ARG A 156 -10.32 -4.11 3.14
C ARG A 156 -10.61 -3.16 4.30
N GLU A 157 -10.86 -3.69 5.49
CA GLU A 157 -11.13 -2.90 6.70
C GLU A 157 -9.93 -2.04 7.09
N LYS A 158 -8.72 -2.62 7.13
CA LYS A 158 -7.49 -1.90 7.42
C LYS A 158 -7.22 -0.80 6.41
N VAL A 159 -7.28 -1.09 5.12
CA VAL A 159 -7.07 -0.08 4.07
C VAL A 159 -8.13 1.02 4.16
N SER A 160 -9.41 0.69 4.37
CA SER A 160 -10.46 1.69 4.55
C SER A 160 -10.17 2.62 5.72
N LYS A 161 -9.72 2.07 6.86
CA LYS A 161 -9.29 2.87 8.02
C LYS A 161 -8.10 3.79 7.68
N LEU A 162 -7.10 3.27 6.97
CA LEU A 162 -5.91 4.05 6.57
C LEU A 162 -6.24 5.19 5.59
N LEU A 163 -7.15 4.97 4.64
CA LEU A 163 -7.53 5.97 3.64
C LEU A 163 -8.45 7.06 4.18
N THR A 164 -9.26 6.73 5.19
CA THR A 164 -10.19 7.68 5.83
C THR A 164 -9.60 8.38 7.04
N LEU A 165 -8.58 7.78 7.68
CA LEU A 165 -7.96 8.25 8.92
C LEU A 165 -9.02 8.56 9.98
N GLU A 166 -9.93 7.61 10.19
CA GLU A 166 -11.08 7.75 11.10
C GLU A 166 -11.97 8.98 10.80
N GLY A 167 -12.03 9.40 9.53
CA GLY A 167 -12.82 10.54 9.07
C GLY A 167 -12.14 11.89 9.22
N VAL A 168 -10.88 11.92 9.65
CA VAL A 168 -10.08 13.16 9.79
C VAL A 168 -9.82 13.78 8.42
N ILE A 169 -9.48 12.98 7.41
CA ILE A 169 -9.29 13.44 6.03
C ILE A 169 -10.52 13.11 5.19
N LYS A 170 -11.17 14.14 4.65
CA LYS A 170 -12.39 14.00 3.83
C LYS A 170 -12.10 13.62 2.37
N ASP A 171 -10.95 14.04 1.86
CA ASP A 171 -10.52 13.74 0.50
C ASP A 171 -9.47 12.63 0.51
N HIS A 172 -9.91 11.39 0.27
CA HIS A 172 -9.03 10.22 0.32
C HIS A 172 -7.90 10.28 -0.73
N ASN A 173 -8.02 11.12 -1.78
CA ASN A 173 -6.95 11.29 -2.76
C ASN A 173 -5.72 11.99 -2.17
N LYS A 174 -5.87 12.67 -1.03
CA LYS A 174 -4.75 13.24 -0.28
C LYS A 174 -3.94 12.19 0.46
N VAL A 175 -4.44 10.96 0.57
CA VAL A 175 -3.72 9.87 1.25
C VAL A 175 -2.99 9.03 0.22
N VAL A 176 -1.69 8.80 0.44
CA VAL A 176 -0.86 7.94 -0.38
C VAL A 176 -0.60 6.64 0.36
N LEU A 177 -1.12 5.53 -0.18
CA LEU A 177 -0.94 4.21 0.40
C LEU A 177 0.43 3.63 0.01
N ASN A 178 1.36 3.59 0.96
CA ASN A 178 2.68 2.97 0.80
C ASN A 178 2.56 1.49 1.18
N VAL A 179 2.57 0.62 0.17
CA VAL A 179 2.17 -0.78 0.31
C VAL A 179 3.31 -1.74 -0.02
N SER A 180 3.45 -2.77 0.82
CA SER A 180 4.25 -3.96 0.53
C SER A 180 3.44 -5.20 0.90
N ALA A 181 3.59 -6.28 0.12
CA ALA A 181 2.95 -7.55 0.44
C ALA A 181 3.95 -8.72 0.51
N GLY A 182 3.57 -9.76 1.24
CA GLY A 182 4.44 -10.90 1.55
C GLY A 182 4.20 -12.15 0.70
N ILE A 183 3.00 -12.31 0.11
CA ILE A 183 2.64 -13.49 -0.69
C ILE A 183 2.02 -13.05 -2.02
N SER A 184 2.63 -13.44 -3.15
CA SER A 184 2.24 -13.01 -4.50
C SER A 184 0.77 -13.28 -4.85
N THR A 185 0.22 -14.42 -4.42
CA THR A 185 -1.19 -14.74 -4.64
C THR A 185 -2.11 -13.80 -3.89
N LEU A 186 -1.91 -13.59 -2.58
CA LEU A 186 -2.71 -12.61 -1.84
C LEU A 186 -2.53 -11.19 -2.37
N ALA A 187 -1.30 -10.82 -2.75
CA ALA A 187 -1.01 -9.52 -3.33
C ALA A 187 -1.83 -9.25 -4.60
N LEU A 188 -1.98 -10.25 -5.49
CA LEU A 188 -2.86 -10.13 -6.65
C LEU A 188 -4.30 -9.78 -6.23
N TYR A 189 -4.86 -10.46 -5.24
CA TYR A 189 -6.22 -10.17 -4.74
C TYR A 189 -6.32 -8.82 -4.04
N PHE A 190 -5.34 -8.46 -3.21
CA PHE A 190 -5.25 -7.13 -2.59
C PHE A 190 -5.23 -6.04 -3.66
N GLY A 191 -4.49 -6.27 -4.75
CA GLY A 191 -4.44 -5.36 -5.88
C GLY A 191 -5.80 -5.16 -6.53
N VAL A 192 -6.55 -6.25 -6.76
CA VAL A 192 -7.91 -6.17 -7.29
C VAL A 192 -8.83 -5.34 -6.38
N ILE A 193 -8.72 -5.52 -5.05
CA ILE A 193 -9.50 -4.77 -4.06
C ILE A 193 -9.08 -3.29 -4.03
N LEU A 194 -7.80 -2.97 -4.13
CA LEU A 194 -7.32 -1.58 -4.20
C LEU A 194 -7.79 -0.88 -5.48
N GLY A 195 -7.94 -1.62 -6.58
CA GLY A 195 -8.25 -1.04 -7.88
C GLY A 195 -7.16 -0.09 -8.35
N ASN A 196 -7.49 0.83 -9.26
CA ASN A 196 -6.52 1.69 -9.95
C ASN A 196 -6.85 3.18 -9.82
N ARG A 197 -7.58 3.56 -8.78
CA ARG A 197 -7.98 4.94 -8.49
C ARG A 197 -7.23 5.52 -7.30
N GLN A 198 -6.89 4.68 -6.33
CA GLN A 198 -6.16 5.07 -5.15
C GLN A 198 -4.70 5.41 -5.46
N ALA A 199 -4.25 6.59 -5.04
CA ALA A 199 -2.83 6.96 -5.05
C ALA A 199 -2.05 6.01 -4.13
N SER A 200 -1.09 5.28 -4.70
CA SER A 200 -0.34 4.24 -4.01
C SER A 200 1.13 4.25 -4.43
N ILE A 201 2.01 3.84 -3.52
CA ILE A 201 3.40 3.55 -3.83
C ILE A 201 3.67 2.11 -3.39
N ILE A 202 4.14 1.28 -4.31
CA ILE A 202 4.40 -0.13 -4.06
C ILE A 202 5.89 -0.33 -3.85
N TYR A 203 6.21 -1.00 -2.74
CA TYR A 203 7.57 -1.30 -2.34
C TYR A 203 7.88 -2.79 -2.53
N HIS A 204 9.12 -3.06 -2.93
CA HIS A 204 9.71 -4.39 -2.94
C HIS A 204 10.77 -4.49 -1.85
N TYR A 205 10.68 -5.52 -1.00
CA TYR A 205 11.69 -5.78 0.01
C TYR A 205 12.83 -6.64 -0.53
N GLN A 206 14.03 -6.08 -0.58
CA GLN A 206 15.28 -6.80 -0.87
C GLN A 206 16.38 -6.24 0.05
N LYS A 207 16.51 -6.83 1.25
CA LYS A 207 17.32 -6.34 2.40
C LYS A 207 16.82 -5.03 3.01
N GLU A 208 16.31 -4.12 2.17
CA GLU A 208 15.60 -2.90 2.52
C GLU A 208 14.40 -2.73 1.58
N TYR A 209 13.51 -1.78 1.89
CA TYR A 209 12.40 -1.44 1.01
C TYR A 209 12.84 -0.53 -0.13
N HIS A 210 12.54 -0.96 -1.35
CA HIS A 210 12.77 -0.20 -2.58
C HIS A 210 11.43 0.22 -3.18
N LYS A 211 11.28 1.51 -3.46
CA LYS A 211 10.15 2.00 -4.24
C LYS A 211 10.29 1.49 -5.68
N VAL A 212 9.38 0.62 -6.10
CA VAL A 212 9.43 0.00 -7.45
C VAL A 212 8.28 0.44 -8.35
N ILE A 213 7.17 0.94 -7.78
CA ILE A 213 6.04 1.46 -8.56
C ILE A 213 5.47 2.66 -7.81
N ASP A 214 5.40 3.81 -8.46
CA ASP A 214 4.85 5.04 -7.91
C ASP A 214 3.61 5.49 -8.70
N LEU A 215 2.42 5.32 -8.12
CA LEU A 215 1.11 5.60 -8.74
C LEU A 215 0.50 6.92 -8.25
N THR A 216 1.27 7.78 -7.61
CA THR A 216 0.77 9.05 -7.04
C THR A 216 0.30 10.03 -8.11
N ASP A 217 1.10 10.26 -9.15
CA ASP A 217 0.75 11.22 -10.22
C ASP A 217 -0.29 10.68 -11.21
N ASN A 218 -0.25 9.38 -11.49
CA ASN A 218 -1.16 8.71 -12.42
C ASN A 218 -1.46 7.27 -11.97
N PRO A 219 -2.54 7.06 -11.19
CA PRO A 219 -2.97 5.73 -10.76
C PRO A 219 -3.25 4.74 -11.90
N ARG A 220 -3.50 5.24 -13.12
CA ARG A 220 -3.84 4.44 -14.29
C ARG A 220 -2.64 4.03 -15.14
N LYS A 221 -1.42 4.49 -14.83
CA LYS A 221 -0.23 4.24 -15.67
C LYS A 221 0.05 2.75 -15.90
N ILE A 222 -0.25 1.91 -14.91
CA ILE A 222 -0.14 0.44 -14.99
C ILE A 222 -1.17 -0.23 -15.93
N LYS A 223 -2.16 0.52 -16.43
CA LYS A 223 -3.15 0.08 -17.42
C LYS A 223 -2.93 0.68 -18.81
N GLU A 224 -1.90 1.50 -18.99
CA GLU A 224 -1.62 2.09 -20.29
C GLU A 224 -1.25 1.00 -21.28
N LYS A 225 -2.01 0.93 -22.38
CA LYS A 225 -1.79 -0.05 -23.43
C LYS A 225 -0.45 0.21 -24.11
N LYS A 226 0.30 -0.87 -24.36
CA LYS A 226 1.59 -0.83 -25.04
C LYS A 226 1.47 -1.40 -26.46
N SER A 227 1.99 -0.68 -27.45
CA SER A 227 2.06 -1.17 -28.83
C SER A 227 3.14 -2.23 -29.01
N GLU A 228 4.19 -2.17 -28.19
CA GLU A 228 5.34 -3.08 -28.19
C GLU A 228 5.66 -3.50 -26.76
N PHE A 229 6.22 -4.70 -26.61
CA PHE A 229 6.67 -5.22 -25.33
C PHE A 229 8.19 -5.10 -25.25
N GLU A 230 8.70 -4.20 -24.41
CA GLU A 230 10.14 -3.97 -24.26
C GLU A 230 10.74 -4.87 -23.18
N LYS A 231 10.01 -5.11 -22.09
CA LYS A 231 10.49 -5.83 -20.90
C LYS A 231 10.07 -7.29 -20.88
N ILE A 232 8.95 -7.63 -21.51
CA ILE A 232 8.47 -9.01 -21.60
C ILE A 232 8.54 -9.59 -23.01
N SER A 233 8.62 -10.91 -23.09
CA SER A 233 8.34 -11.67 -24.31
C SER A 233 7.01 -12.40 -24.15
N VAL A 234 6.25 -12.49 -25.24
CA VAL A 234 4.94 -13.13 -25.26
C VAL A 234 4.92 -14.24 -26.31
N ASN A 235 4.65 -15.46 -25.89
CA ASN A 235 4.32 -16.59 -26.77
C ASN A 235 2.83 -16.91 -26.58
N LYS A 236 2.08 -17.08 -27.68
CA LYS A 236 0.64 -17.22 -27.61
C LYS A 236 0.05 -18.16 -28.65
N ASN A 237 -0.89 -18.98 -28.20
CA ASN A 237 -1.85 -19.73 -29.00
C ASN A 237 -3.24 -19.42 -28.39
N ILE A 238 -3.99 -18.51 -29.00
CA ILE A 238 -5.18 -17.94 -28.37
C ILE A 238 -6.42 -18.74 -28.73
N GLN A 239 -6.94 -19.48 -27.76
CA GLN A 239 -8.19 -20.24 -27.84
C GLN A 239 -8.84 -20.27 -26.45
N ASP A 240 -10.17 -20.42 -26.43
CA ASP A 240 -10.95 -20.57 -25.20
C ASP A 240 -11.11 -22.05 -24.83
N PRO A 241 -10.89 -22.47 -23.57
CA PRO A 241 -10.34 -21.69 -22.45
C PRO A 241 -8.84 -21.38 -22.58
N LEU A 242 -8.39 -20.27 -22.00
CA LEU A 242 -6.99 -19.78 -22.07
C LEU A 242 -6.23 -20.02 -20.76
N MET A 243 -5.04 -20.61 -20.83
CA MET A 243 -4.07 -20.63 -19.74
C MET A 243 -3.09 -19.45 -19.84
N VAL A 244 -3.08 -18.57 -18.85
CA VAL A 244 -2.11 -17.47 -18.71
C VAL A 244 -0.98 -17.91 -17.78
N ILE A 245 0.25 -17.88 -18.28
CA ILE A 245 1.46 -18.27 -17.54
C ILE A 245 2.39 -17.06 -17.46
N ILE A 246 2.66 -16.57 -16.24
CA ILE A 246 3.57 -15.43 -16.02
C ILE A 246 4.85 -15.92 -15.37
N TYR A 247 6.00 -15.73 -16.00
CA TYR A 247 7.30 -16.16 -15.50
C TYR A 247 8.29 -15.00 -15.44
N LEU A 248 8.45 -14.41 -14.26
CA LEU A 248 9.37 -13.28 -13.99
C LEU A 248 10.33 -13.55 -12.81
N ALA A 249 9.95 -14.46 -11.91
CA ALA A 249 10.77 -14.87 -10.77
C ALA A 249 11.57 -16.16 -11.08
N SER A 250 12.27 -16.69 -10.07
CA SER A 250 13.29 -17.72 -10.27
C SER A 250 12.69 -19.11 -10.56
N HIS A 251 11.56 -19.44 -9.93
CA HIS A 251 10.86 -20.69 -10.15
C HIS A 251 10.14 -20.68 -11.50
N ASN A 252 10.38 -21.66 -12.37
CA ASN A 252 9.75 -21.73 -13.70
C ASN A 252 8.33 -22.33 -13.61
N PRO A 253 7.26 -21.58 -13.93
CA PRO A 253 5.89 -22.08 -13.87
C PRO A 253 5.43 -22.74 -15.18
N ILE A 254 6.23 -22.72 -16.26
CA ILE A 254 5.78 -23.05 -17.62
C ILE A 254 5.39 -24.51 -17.75
N GLU A 255 6.30 -25.44 -17.44
CA GLU A 255 6.07 -26.88 -17.60
C GLU A 255 4.82 -27.32 -16.82
N LYS A 256 4.80 -27.06 -15.51
CA LYS A 256 3.66 -27.38 -14.63
C LYS A 256 2.38 -26.63 -15.01
N GLY A 257 2.49 -25.42 -15.55
CA GLY A 257 1.36 -24.64 -16.06
C GLY A 257 0.74 -25.27 -17.31
N LEU A 258 1.58 -25.80 -18.21
CA LEU A 258 1.13 -26.54 -19.40
C LEU A 258 0.56 -27.90 -19.04
N GLU A 259 1.13 -28.61 -18.06
CA GLU A 259 0.52 -29.83 -17.52
C GLU A 259 -0.87 -29.56 -16.93
N LEU A 260 -1.01 -28.46 -16.16
CA LEU A 260 -2.29 -28.04 -15.61
C LEU A 260 -3.28 -27.65 -16.73
N LYS A 261 -2.81 -26.96 -17.78
CA LYS A 261 -3.61 -26.62 -18.96
C LYS A 261 -4.25 -27.88 -19.55
N GLU A 262 -3.47 -28.94 -19.77
CA GLU A 262 -3.98 -30.22 -20.29
C GLU A 262 -4.99 -30.88 -19.34
N LYS A 263 -4.70 -30.88 -18.02
CA LYS A 263 -5.62 -31.42 -16.99
C LYS A 263 -6.97 -30.68 -16.96
N LEU A 264 -6.96 -29.36 -17.18
CA LEU A 264 -8.15 -28.51 -17.21
C LEU A 264 -8.88 -28.52 -18.56
N GLY A 265 -8.28 -29.12 -19.60
CA GLY A 265 -8.81 -29.07 -20.97
C GLY A 265 -8.78 -27.67 -21.60
N ALA A 266 -7.90 -26.79 -21.12
CA ALA A 266 -7.67 -25.48 -21.72
C ALA A 266 -7.01 -25.64 -23.09
N LYS A 267 -7.48 -24.91 -24.10
CA LYS A 267 -7.04 -25.08 -25.49
C LYS A 267 -5.95 -24.11 -25.89
N GLY A 268 -5.99 -22.90 -25.31
CA GLY A 268 -5.02 -21.85 -25.57
C GLY A 268 -4.01 -21.69 -24.45
N GLU A 269 -2.89 -21.06 -24.79
CA GLU A 269 -1.91 -20.58 -23.84
C GLU A 269 -1.42 -19.17 -24.19
N LEU A 270 -1.13 -18.39 -23.14
CA LEU A 270 -0.46 -17.11 -23.20
C LEU A 270 0.70 -17.15 -22.19
N ILE A 271 1.92 -17.27 -22.69
CA ILE A 271 3.13 -17.36 -21.89
C ILE A 271 3.83 -16.00 -21.93
N ILE A 272 3.97 -15.38 -20.77
CA ILE A 272 4.61 -14.08 -20.56
C ILE A 272 5.88 -14.30 -19.75
N GLN A 273 7.03 -13.92 -20.31
CA GLN A 273 8.35 -14.11 -19.67
C GLN A 273 9.14 -12.82 -19.63
N SER A 274 10.09 -12.70 -18.71
CA SER A 274 11.04 -11.58 -18.74
C SER A 274 11.99 -11.75 -19.93
N LYS A 275 12.26 -10.67 -20.67
CA LYS A 275 13.29 -10.69 -21.73
C LYS A 275 14.70 -10.74 -21.16
N GLU A 276 14.90 -10.08 -20.03
CA GLU A 276 16.20 -9.93 -19.38
C GLU A 276 16.07 -10.26 -17.89
N HIS A 277 17.19 -10.64 -17.26
CA HIS A 277 17.28 -10.84 -15.80
C HIS A 277 16.18 -11.76 -15.20
N GLN A 278 15.80 -12.81 -15.92
CA GLN A 278 14.82 -13.80 -15.46
C GLN A 278 15.20 -14.30 -14.06
N GLY A 279 14.27 -14.15 -13.11
CA GLY A 279 14.49 -14.59 -11.73
C GLY A 279 15.25 -13.64 -10.83
N ASN A 280 15.72 -12.49 -11.33
CA ASN A 280 16.34 -11.42 -10.55
C ASN A 280 16.18 -10.07 -11.25
N LEU A 281 14.94 -9.59 -11.39
CA LEU A 281 14.67 -8.28 -12.00
C LEU A 281 15.45 -7.17 -11.28
N GLU A 282 16.07 -6.29 -12.05
CA GLU A 282 16.78 -5.14 -11.50
C GLU A 282 15.82 -4.21 -10.74
N ILE A 283 16.28 -3.67 -9.62
CA ILE A 283 15.52 -2.68 -8.85
C ILE A 283 15.40 -1.40 -9.67
N GLY A 284 14.17 -0.95 -9.87
CA GLY A 284 13.84 0.22 -10.66
C GLY A 284 12.32 0.39 -10.78
N ASP A 285 11.87 1.18 -11.75
CA ASP A 285 10.45 1.34 -12.01
C ASP A 285 9.89 0.11 -12.76
N TRP A 286 9.06 -0.67 -12.07
CA TRP A 286 8.40 -1.88 -12.59
C TRP A 286 7.03 -1.58 -13.21
N SER A 287 6.59 -0.32 -13.26
CA SER A 287 5.29 0.06 -13.80
C SER A 287 5.13 -0.33 -15.27
N SER A 288 6.20 -0.20 -16.06
CA SER A 288 6.24 -0.61 -17.47
C SER A 288 6.01 -2.11 -17.63
N ILE A 289 6.71 -2.93 -16.83
CA ILE A 289 6.55 -4.39 -16.80
C ILE A 289 5.08 -4.75 -16.54
N VAL A 290 4.46 -4.14 -15.53
CA VAL A 290 3.04 -4.37 -15.20
C VAL A 290 2.13 -3.98 -16.36
N SER A 291 2.36 -2.82 -16.99
CA SER A 291 1.54 -2.35 -18.10
C SER A 291 1.65 -3.24 -19.35
N GLU A 292 2.82 -3.82 -19.63
CA GLU A 292 3.02 -4.77 -20.71
C GLU A 292 2.28 -6.09 -20.42
N ILE A 293 2.38 -6.62 -19.21
CA ILE A 293 1.67 -7.83 -18.79
C ILE A 293 0.15 -7.61 -18.87
N TYR A 294 -0.33 -6.47 -18.35
CA TYR A 294 -1.73 -6.09 -18.43
C TYR A 294 -2.20 -6.01 -19.90
N THR A 295 -1.41 -5.39 -20.77
CA THR A 295 -1.72 -5.28 -22.20
C THR A 295 -1.84 -6.67 -22.83
N ALA A 296 -0.86 -7.55 -22.61
CA ALA A 296 -0.86 -8.90 -23.12
C ALA A 296 -2.08 -9.71 -22.66
N ILE A 297 -2.47 -9.60 -21.39
CA ILE A 297 -3.66 -10.29 -20.87
C ILE A 297 -4.93 -9.69 -21.46
N ASP A 298 -5.10 -8.37 -21.40
CA ASP A 298 -6.35 -7.72 -21.78
C ASP A 298 -6.63 -7.79 -23.30
N ASP A 299 -5.60 -7.82 -24.15
CA ASP A 299 -5.74 -7.99 -25.60
C ASP A 299 -6.11 -9.43 -26.01
N ASN A 300 -5.79 -10.42 -25.17
CA ASN A 300 -5.94 -11.84 -25.51
C ASN A 300 -6.92 -12.59 -24.60
N LYS A 301 -7.57 -11.90 -23.65
CA LYS A 301 -8.53 -12.48 -22.71
C LYS A 301 -9.64 -13.26 -23.39
N GLN A 302 -10.00 -14.39 -22.81
CA GLN A 302 -11.08 -15.26 -23.27
C GLN A 302 -12.26 -15.26 -22.28
N LYS A 303 -13.30 -16.07 -22.56
CA LYS A 303 -14.46 -16.19 -21.66
C LYS A 303 -14.06 -16.91 -20.37
N GLU A 304 -13.22 -17.93 -20.49
CA GLU A 304 -12.62 -18.63 -19.37
C GLU A 304 -11.10 -18.50 -19.42
N ASN A 305 -10.52 -17.98 -18.33
CA ASN A 305 -9.08 -17.79 -18.20
C ASN A 305 -8.61 -18.46 -16.91
N TYR A 306 -7.50 -19.19 -17.01
CA TYR A 306 -6.77 -19.74 -15.88
C TYR A 306 -5.44 -19.00 -15.76
N MET A 307 -4.93 -18.82 -14.55
CA MET A 307 -3.66 -18.14 -14.32
C MET A 307 -2.77 -18.90 -13.36
N VAL A 308 -1.55 -19.17 -13.80
CA VAL A 308 -0.41 -19.56 -12.96
C VAL A 308 0.69 -18.52 -13.12
N PHE A 309 1.46 -18.30 -12.06
CA PHE A 309 2.53 -17.32 -12.12
C PHE A 309 3.67 -17.62 -11.15
N SER A 310 4.83 -17.09 -11.52
CA SER A 310 6.00 -16.95 -10.69
C SER A 310 6.55 -15.55 -10.93
N ALA A 311 6.20 -14.61 -10.04
CA ALA A 311 6.52 -13.20 -10.21
C ALA A 311 6.70 -12.49 -8.85
N PRO A 312 7.50 -11.41 -8.80
CA PRO A 312 7.65 -10.59 -7.61
C PRO A 312 6.30 -10.09 -7.07
N VAL A 313 6.18 -10.07 -5.74
CA VAL A 313 4.92 -9.72 -5.05
C VAL A 313 4.42 -8.32 -5.46
N ALA A 314 5.32 -7.35 -5.61
CA ALA A 314 4.99 -5.99 -6.02
C ALA A 314 4.38 -5.92 -7.44
N ILE A 315 4.90 -6.73 -8.38
CA ILE A 315 4.33 -6.83 -9.74
C ILE A 315 2.94 -7.44 -9.68
N MET A 316 2.74 -8.49 -8.89
CA MET A 316 1.43 -9.13 -8.76
C MET A 316 0.39 -8.23 -8.09
N LEU A 317 0.79 -7.43 -7.09
CA LEU A 317 -0.06 -6.41 -6.49
C LEU A 317 -0.54 -5.39 -7.53
N ALA A 318 0.40 -4.79 -8.27
CA ALA A 318 0.08 -3.81 -9.29
C ALA A 318 -0.71 -4.41 -10.46
N LEU A 319 -0.42 -5.66 -10.84
CA LEU A 319 -1.19 -6.35 -11.87
C LEU A 319 -2.64 -6.57 -11.41
N GLY A 320 -2.87 -6.92 -10.15
CA GLY A 320 -4.21 -6.99 -9.57
C GLY A 320 -4.96 -5.66 -9.68
N MET A 321 -4.29 -4.55 -9.34
CA MET A 321 -4.83 -3.20 -9.51
C MET A 321 -5.19 -2.90 -10.97
N ALA A 322 -4.33 -3.30 -11.92
CA ALA A 322 -4.55 -3.07 -13.34
C ALA A 322 -5.72 -3.89 -13.91
N LEU A 323 -5.79 -5.19 -13.59
CA LEU A 323 -6.86 -6.09 -14.03
C LEU A 323 -8.21 -5.67 -13.44
N GLY A 324 -8.24 -5.34 -12.15
CA GLY A 324 -9.47 -5.10 -11.40
C GLY A 324 -10.40 -6.32 -11.41
N TYR A 325 -11.68 -6.11 -11.08
CA TYR A 325 -12.66 -7.20 -10.93
C TYR A 325 -13.39 -7.58 -12.24
N PHE A 326 -12.89 -7.14 -13.39
CA PHE A 326 -13.64 -7.25 -14.67
C PHE A 326 -13.37 -8.57 -15.42
N LEU A 327 -12.33 -9.31 -15.07
CA LEU A 327 -11.87 -10.46 -15.82
C LEU A 327 -12.13 -11.77 -15.06
N PRO A 328 -12.89 -12.72 -15.64
CA PRO A 328 -13.10 -14.03 -15.04
C PRO A 328 -11.83 -14.86 -15.17
N ILE A 329 -10.93 -14.69 -14.20
CA ILE A 329 -9.66 -15.42 -14.08
C ILE A 329 -9.74 -16.32 -12.83
N LYS A 330 -9.56 -17.62 -13.04
CA LYS A 330 -9.30 -18.61 -11.98
C LYS A 330 -7.80 -18.66 -11.72
N VAL A 331 -7.39 -18.36 -10.49
CA VAL A 331 -5.98 -18.30 -10.11
C VAL A 331 -5.57 -19.61 -9.45
N PHE A 332 -4.37 -20.08 -9.76
CA PHE A 332 -3.78 -21.26 -9.14
C PHE A 332 -2.54 -20.87 -8.35
N HIS A 333 -2.50 -21.30 -7.09
CA HIS A 333 -1.38 -21.08 -6.18
C HIS A 333 -0.41 -22.26 -6.24
N TYR A 334 0.89 -21.97 -6.29
CA TYR A 334 1.92 -23.00 -6.24
C TYR A 334 2.17 -23.48 -4.81
N ASN A 335 1.91 -24.75 -4.52
CA ASN A 335 2.11 -25.37 -3.21
C ASN A 335 2.78 -26.74 -3.37
N ARG A 336 4.00 -26.89 -2.82
CA ARG A 336 4.75 -28.17 -2.72
C ARG A 336 4.66 -29.01 -3.99
N ASP A 337 5.14 -28.43 -5.08
CA ASP A 337 5.19 -29.03 -6.41
C ASP A 337 3.89 -29.12 -7.21
N GLU A 338 2.76 -28.72 -6.65
CA GLU A 338 1.47 -28.71 -7.34
C GLU A 338 0.85 -27.33 -7.40
N TYR A 339 -0.12 -27.16 -8.30
CA TYR A 339 -0.96 -25.98 -8.39
C TYR A 339 -2.33 -26.30 -7.79
N ILE A 340 -2.72 -25.53 -6.78
CA ILE A 340 -4.05 -25.61 -6.17
C ILE A 340 -4.92 -24.46 -6.66
N GLU A 341 -6.15 -24.76 -7.07
CA GLU A 341 -7.12 -23.72 -7.42
C GLU A 341 -7.43 -22.87 -6.19
N VAL A 342 -7.25 -21.56 -6.31
CA VAL A 342 -7.73 -20.64 -5.29
C VAL A 342 -9.24 -20.50 -5.47
N PRO A 343 -10.06 -20.81 -4.47
CA PRO A 343 -11.51 -20.90 -4.61
C PRO A 343 -12.17 -19.51 -4.59
N ILE A 344 -11.57 -18.51 -5.24
CA ILE A 344 -12.08 -17.15 -5.45
C ILE A 344 -11.63 -16.71 -6.85
N LYS A 345 -12.56 -16.44 -7.78
CA LYS A 345 -12.20 -15.87 -9.08
C LYS A 345 -11.98 -14.37 -8.99
N LEU A 346 -11.13 -13.81 -9.85
CA LEU A 346 -10.81 -12.38 -9.82
C LEU A 346 -12.01 -11.45 -10.07
N ASN A 347 -13.11 -11.95 -10.65
CA ASN A 347 -14.33 -11.19 -10.90
C ASN A 347 -15.45 -11.41 -9.87
N GLU A 348 -15.17 -12.03 -8.73
CA GLU A 348 -16.16 -12.18 -7.67
C GLU A 348 -16.41 -10.87 -6.92
N GLU A 349 -17.66 -10.62 -6.49
CA GLU A 349 -18.08 -9.36 -5.86
C GLU A 349 -17.28 -9.04 -4.59
N ILE A 350 -16.79 -10.06 -3.86
CA ILE A 350 -15.94 -9.90 -2.67
C ILE A 350 -14.64 -9.13 -2.98
N LEU A 351 -14.20 -9.11 -4.23
CA LEU A 351 -13.00 -8.41 -4.69
C LEU A 351 -13.29 -7.03 -5.27
N ARG A 352 -14.57 -6.68 -5.45
CA ARG A 352 -14.94 -5.38 -6.02
C ARG A 352 -14.36 -4.27 -5.15
N SER A 353 -13.55 -3.43 -5.80
CA SER A 353 -12.90 -2.31 -5.14
C SER A 353 -13.95 -1.33 -4.59
N PRO A 354 -13.88 -0.98 -3.30
CA PRO A 354 -14.70 0.08 -2.72
C PRO A 354 -14.04 1.47 -2.81
N PHE A 355 -12.83 1.57 -3.38
CA PHE A 355 -11.94 2.74 -3.31
C PHE A 355 -11.87 3.52 -4.63
#